data_AF-A0A8S4PHR8-F1
#
_entry.id   AF-A0A8S4PHR8-F1
#
_cell.length_a   1.000
_cell.length_b   1.000
_cell.length_c   1.000
_cell.angle_alpha   90.00
_cell.angle_beta   90.00
_cell.angle_gamma   90.00
#
_symmetry.space_group_name_H-M   'P 1'
#
loop_
_entity.id
_entity.type
_entity.pdbx_description
1 polymer ?
#
loop_
_entity_poly.entity_id
_entity_poly.type
_entity_poly.pdbx_seq_one_letter_code
_entity_poly.pdbx_strand_id
1 'polypeptide(L)'
;MAYKKSGSSFAGGIFHADPNAVYWFEPIGMAYVEMYGVIVPPWSIRMYPNGTARNIPYYERAVVTDMLRNLFTCNYKDITPYAFLGATNTSTFSVIDDDEYNQCMMNLNLTWQHQFALLPTDIALNTSDCNRVKAVINTVQPMCLNPIIAAKYKLNISDNNIDELNRYKEIQHILPRYFTPISKCIESHQRSCQRTPIRATKVLRTELRSLIETSHNDPDLRIIFYMRDPRGIQNSRRKRGRNPGKSNRCCGDFYSFGSDDIISSSKVLCNMIKVDLDYLESLNKTQMSKIIVVKYEDLILHTELELKRIYRFLGRTEVPTEVVQWLDEHMHCNSTIPHLLCNENSEKVVYSWRNDLPDAVIESITEDCKDVLLTLNYPTY
;
A
#
# COMPACT_ATOMS: atom_id res chain seq x y z
N MET A 1 5.17 -4.98 -3.64
CA MET A 1 5.51 -3.87 -2.70
C MET A 1 5.75 -2.61 -3.50
N ALA A 2 5.31 -1.44 -3.02
CA ALA A 2 5.55 -0.18 -3.72
C ALA A 2 5.48 1.03 -2.77
N TYR A 3 5.68 2.22 -3.33
CA TYR A 3 5.55 3.49 -2.61
C TYR A 3 4.29 4.25 -3.04
N LYS A 4 3.67 5.03 -2.14
CA LYS A 4 2.48 5.82 -2.48
C LYS A 4 2.78 6.76 -3.65
N LYS A 5 1.95 6.70 -4.70
CA LYS A 5 2.07 7.43 -5.97
C LYS A 5 3.15 6.96 -6.95
N SER A 6 3.68 5.76 -6.74
CA SER A 6 4.55 5.07 -7.71
C SER A 6 3.84 4.56 -8.98
N GLY A 7 2.52 4.70 -9.10
CA GLY A 7 1.77 4.03 -10.18
C GLY A 7 1.42 2.57 -9.86
N SER A 8 1.67 2.12 -8.64
CA SER A 8 1.38 0.75 -8.19
C SER A 8 -0.10 0.35 -8.25
N SER A 9 -1.05 1.28 -8.33
CA SER A 9 -2.45 0.94 -8.63
C SER A 9 -2.64 0.40 -10.04
N PHE A 10 -1.89 0.91 -11.03
CA PHE A 10 -1.88 0.36 -12.40
C PHE A 10 -1.29 -1.05 -12.39
N ALA A 11 -0.14 -1.22 -11.74
CA ALA A 11 0.47 -2.54 -11.59
C ALA A 11 -0.41 -3.55 -10.83
N GLY A 12 -1.15 -3.09 -9.81
CA GLY A 12 -2.16 -3.91 -9.13
C GLY A 12 -3.37 -4.23 -10.02
N GLY A 13 -3.71 -3.31 -10.93
CA GLY A 13 -4.75 -3.48 -11.94
C GLY A 13 -4.51 -4.68 -12.86
N ILE A 14 -3.24 -4.99 -13.18
CA ILE A 14 -2.86 -6.19 -13.95
C ILE A 14 -3.33 -7.47 -13.25
N PHE A 15 -3.09 -7.60 -11.95
CA PHE A 15 -3.54 -8.77 -11.17
C PHE A 15 -5.04 -8.74 -10.89
N HIS A 16 -5.62 -7.55 -10.82
CA HIS A 16 -7.05 -7.42 -10.72
C HIS A 16 -7.73 -7.92 -12.01
N ALA A 17 -7.17 -7.61 -13.18
CA ALA A 17 -7.62 -8.01 -14.51
C ALA A 17 -7.45 -9.50 -14.83
N ASP A 18 -6.64 -10.22 -14.06
CA ASP A 18 -6.30 -11.62 -14.32
C ASP A 18 -7.40 -12.55 -13.75
N PRO A 19 -8.10 -13.33 -14.59
CA PRO A 19 -9.16 -14.24 -14.14
C PRO A 19 -8.63 -15.38 -13.27
N ASN A 20 -7.31 -15.60 -13.28
CA ASN A 20 -6.61 -16.59 -12.45
C ASN A 20 -5.96 -15.96 -11.22
N ALA A 21 -6.34 -14.73 -10.83
CA ALA A 21 -5.82 -14.05 -9.67
C ALA A 21 -6.91 -13.53 -8.71
N VAL A 22 -6.63 -13.66 -7.41
CA VAL A 22 -7.32 -12.89 -6.36
C VAL A 22 -6.41 -11.74 -5.96
N TYR A 23 -6.95 -10.52 -5.97
CA TYR A 23 -6.21 -9.30 -5.68
C TYR A 23 -6.76 -8.54 -4.46
N TRP A 24 -5.87 -8.31 -3.49
CA TRP A 24 -6.14 -7.49 -2.29
C TRP A 24 -5.47 -6.12 -2.41
N PHE A 25 -6.26 -5.04 -2.38
CA PHE A 25 -5.73 -3.68 -2.41
C PHE A 25 -5.34 -3.21 -1.00
N GLU A 26 -4.04 -3.10 -0.75
CA GLU A 26 -3.47 -2.45 0.45
C GLU A 26 -4.05 -2.89 1.80
N PRO A 27 -4.20 -4.20 2.05
CA PRO A 27 -4.87 -4.73 3.24
C PRO A 27 -4.15 -4.31 4.55
N ILE A 28 -2.83 -4.14 4.50
CA ILE A 28 -1.98 -3.80 5.66
C ILE A 28 -2.35 -2.45 6.30
N GLY A 29 -2.97 -1.53 5.56
CA GLY A 29 -3.50 -0.31 6.17
C GLY A 29 -4.42 -0.61 7.35
N MET A 30 -5.26 -1.63 7.23
CA MET A 30 -6.21 -2.00 8.29
C MET A 30 -5.57 -2.74 9.45
N ALA A 31 -4.46 -3.46 9.23
CA ALA A 31 -3.67 -4.00 10.35
C ALA A 31 -3.11 -2.88 11.23
N TYR A 32 -2.69 -1.76 10.64
CA TYR A 32 -2.25 -0.59 11.39
C TYR A 32 -3.38 0.13 12.13
N VAL A 33 -4.57 0.19 11.53
CA VAL A 33 -5.77 0.68 12.21
C VAL A 33 -6.07 -0.18 13.42
N GLU A 34 -6.05 -1.50 13.27
CA GLU A 34 -6.32 -2.44 14.36
C GLU A 34 -5.26 -2.40 15.45
N MET A 35 -3.97 -2.36 15.07
CA MET A 35 -2.85 -2.31 16.02
C MET A 35 -2.88 -1.05 16.89
N TYR A 36 -3.12 0.10 16.28
CA TYR A 36 -2.87 1.40 16.91
C TYR A 36 -4.12 2.26 17.12
N GLY A 37 -5.30 1.81 16.69
CA GLY A 37 -6.53 2.60 16.74
C GLY A 37 -6.50 3.85 15.84
N VAL A 38 -5.52 3.95 14.92
CA VAL A 38 -5.41 5.09 13.99
C VAL A 38 -6.15 4.81 12.69
N ILE A 39 -7.23 5.55 12.48
CA ILE A 39 -8.22 5.31 11.41
C ILE A 39 -7.65 5.50 10.01
N VAL A 40 -6.65 6.37 9.88
CA VAL A 40 -5.92 6.54 8.64
C VAL A 40 -4.43 6.51 8.96
N PRO A 41 -3.79 5.34 8.86
CA PRO A 41 -2.37 5.25 9.13
C PRO A 41 -1.58 5.96 8.03
N PRO A 42 -0.51 6.68 8.39
CA PRO A 42 0.33 7.40 7.45
C PRO A 42 1.03 6.40 6.53
N TRP A 43 1.35 6.84 5.31
CA TRP A 43 2.05 5.99 4.34
C TRP A 43 3.53 5.84 4.70
N SER A 44 4.09 6.89 5.30
CA SER A 44 5.43 6.91 5.88
C SER A 44 5.44 6.38 7.31
N ILE A 45 4.53 5.45 7.67
CA ILE A 45 4.47 4.92 9.03
C ILE A 45 5.82 4.35 9.46
N ARG A 46 6.66 3.88 8.54
CA ARG A 46 8.00 3.33 8.79
C ARG A 46 9.08 4.39 9.05
N MET A 47 8.73 5.68 9.00
CA MET A 47 9.65 6.81 9.14
C MET A 47 9.19 7.71 10.29
N TYR A 48 10.15 8.32 10.98
CA TYR A 48 9.89 9.42 11.91
C TYR A 48 9.57 10.71 11.15
N PRO A 49 8.88 11.69 11.79
CA PRO A 49 8.58 12.99 11.17
C PRO A 49 9.80 13.85 10.81
N ASN A 50 11.01 13.47 11.20
CA ASN A 50 12.26 14.10 10.76
C ASN A 50 12.86 13.41 9.51
N GLY A 51 12.22 12.36 8.99
CA GLY A 51 12.67 11.59 7.83
C GLY A 51 13.66 10.47 8.16
N THR A 52 13.98 10.18 9.42
CA THR A 52 14.80 9.01 9.78
C THR A 52 13.96 7.74 9.84
N ALA A 53 14.56 6.58 9.56
CA ALA A 53 13.87 5.30 9.63
C ALA A 53 13.51 4.94 11.07
N ARG A 54 12.31 4.38 11.29
CA ARG A 54 11.94 3.80 12.59
C ARG A 54 12.58 2.43 12.74
N ASN A 55 12.97 2.10 13.97
CA ASN A 55 13.20 0.71 14.32
C ASN A 55 11.84 0.03 14.54
N ILE A 56 11.35 -0.69 13.53
CA ILE A 56 10.06 -1.39 13.62
C ILE A 56 10.19 -2.52 14.66
N PRO A 57 9.35 -2.58 15.69
CA PRO A 57 9.42 -3.62 16.70
C PRO A 57 8.99 -4.97 16.13
N TYR A 58 9.46 -6.07 16.75
CA TYR A 58 9.15 -7.43 16.30
C TYR A 58 7.64 -7.69 16.18
N TYR A 59 6.83 -7.23 17.15
CA TYR A 59 5.38 -7.47 17.11
C TYR A 59 4.71 -6.79 15.91
N GLU A 60 5.14 -5.60 15.50
CA GLU A 60 4.57 -4.88 14.34
C GLU A 60 4.88 -5.66 13.06
N ARG A 61 6.12 -6.15 12.91
CA ARG A 61 6.49 -7.08 11.81
C ARG A 61 5.71 -8.39 11.86
N ALA A 62 5.52 -8.96 13.05
CA ALA A 62 4.82 -10.23 13.23
C ALA A 62 3.34 -10.12 12.86
N VAL A 63 2.65 -9.03 13.24
CA VAL A 63 1.26 -8.78 12.81
C VAL A 63 1.17 -8.70 11.28
N VAL A 64 2.07 -7.95 10.65
CA VAL A 64 2.09 -7.82 9.18
C VAL A 64 2.37 -9.18 8.51
N THR A 65 3.34 -9.93 9.04
CA THR A 65 3.74 -11.24 8.52
C THR A 65 2.60 -12.26 8.66
N ASP A 66 1.96 -12.33 9.82
CA ASP A 66 0.83 -13.22 10.09
C ASP A 66 -0.36 -12.88 9.16
N MET A 67 -0.66 -11.59 9.01
CA MET A 67 -1.73 -11.13 8.12
C MET A 67 -1.46 -11.56 6.68
N LEU A 68 -0.28 -11.29 6.14
CA LEU A 68 0.09 -11.65 4.77
C LEU A 68 0.08 -13.17 4.57
N ARG A 69 0.65 -13.93 5.50
CA ARG A 69 0.62 -15.39 5.48
C ARG A 69 -0.81 -15.92 5.43
N ASN A 70 -1.69 -15.41 6.29
CA ASN A 70 -3.08 -15.83 6.32
C ASN A 70 -3.84 -15.43 5.05
N LEU A 71 -3.53 -14.28 4.43
CA LEU A 71 -4.11 -13.89 3.14
C LEU A 71 -3.70 -14.85 2.02
N PHE A 72 -2.39 -15.11 1.87
CA PHE A 72 -1.87 -15.98 0.80
C PHE A 72 -2.21 -17.46 0.99
N THR A 73 -2.43 -17.91 2.23
CA THR A 73 -2.92 -19.26 2.53
C THR A 73 -4.45 -19.36 2.59
N CYS A 74 -5.16 -18.25 2.34
CA CYS A 74 -6.62 -18.17 2.45
C CYS A 74 -7.17 -18.62 3.81
N ASN A 75 -6.42 -18.41 4.89
CA ASN A 75 -6.85 -18.65 6.27
C ASN A 75 -7.46 -17.39 6.87
N TYR A 76 -8.71 -17.09 6.51
CA TYR A 76 -9.35 -15.85 6.93
C TYR A 76 -9.83 -15.84 8.39
N LYS A 77 -9.85 -16.99 9.08
CA LYS A 77 -10.27 -17.08 10.49
C LYS A 77 -9.36 -16.26 11.42
N ASP A 78 -8.08 -16.19 11.07
CA ASP A 78 -7.04 -15.50 11.83
C ASP A 78 -6.74 -14.11 11.24
N ILE A 79 -7.59 -13.62 10.35
CA ILE A 79 -7.54 -12.25 9.82
C ILE A 79 -8.71 -11.49 10.39
N THR A 80 -8.43 -10.32 10.95
CA THR A 80 -9.48 -9.40 11.39
C THR A 80 -10.42 -9.06 10.23
N PRO A 81 -11.75 -9.16 10.36
CA PRO A 81 -12.70 -8.73 9.32
C PRO A 81 -12.52 -7.28 8.87
N TYR A 82 -11.89 -6.43 9.69
CA TYR A 82 -11.51 -5.06 9.31
C TYR A 82 -10.48 -5.00 8.19
N ALA A 83 -9.64 -6.02 8.03
CA ALA A 83 -8.77 -6.17 6.87
C ALA A 83 -9.54 -6.10 5.56
N PHE A 84 -10.81 -6.49 5.60
CA PHE A 84 -11.73 -6.53 4.47
C PHE A 84 -12.67 -5.32 4.43
N LEU A 85 -12.56 -4.34 5.35
CA LEU A 85 -13.36 -3.11 5.33
C LEU A 85 -12.82 -2.00 4.43
N GLY A 86 -11.52 -2.02 4.09
CA GLY A 86 -10.96 -1.06 3.12
C GLY A 86 -11.71 -1.07 1.78
N ALA A 87 -12.43 -2.16 1.52
CA ALA A 87 -13.28 -2.56 0.38
C ALA A 87 -14.35 -1.59 -0.10
N THR A 88 -14.80 -0.65 0.74
CA THR A 88 -16.11 -0.01 0.53
C THR A 88 -16.07 1.19 -0.42
N ASN A 89 -14.96 1.35 -1.14
CA ASN A 89 -14.85 2.22 -2.31
C ASN A 89 -14.53 1.35 -3.53
N THR A 90 -15.48 0.48 -3.90
CA THR A 90 -15.69 -0.17 -5.23
C THR A 90 -14.47 -0.72 -5.99
N SER A 91 -13.32 -0.91 -5.37
CA SER A 91 -12.05 -1.23 -6.06
C SER A 91 -11.01 -1.91 -5.16
N THR A 92 -11.40 -2.31 -3.95
CA THR A 92 -10.45 -2.70 -2.90
C THR A 92 -10.33 -4.22 -2.68
N PHE A 93 -11.30 -5.00 -3.16
CA PHE A 93 -11.17 -6.43 -3.44
C PHE A 93 -12.05 -6.73 -4.63
N SER A 94 -11.53 -6.47 -5.81
CA SER A 94 -12.19 -6.93 -6.99
C SER A 94 -11.45 -8.19 -7.39
N VAL A 95 -11.92 -9.34 -6.91
CA VAL A 95 -11.92 -10.49 -7.81
C VAL A 95 -12.91 -10.07 -8.89
N ILE A 96 -12.50 -10.00 -10.15
CA ILE A 96 -13.41 -9.63 -11.25
C ILE A 96 -14.67 -10.52 -11.26
N ASP A 97 -14.60 -11.69 -10.62
CA ASP A 97 -15.66 -12.71 -10.61
C ASP A 97 -16.23 -13.11 -9.23
N ASP A 98 -15.97 -12.40 -8.13
CA ASP A 98 -16.68 -12.71 -6.85
C ASP A 98 -17.90 -11.80 -6.64
N ASP A 99 -18.87 -11.95 -7.54
CA ASP A 99 -20.16 -11.28 -7.47
C ASP A 99 -20.87 -11.51 -6.13
N GLU A 100 -20.72 -12.71 -5.53
CA GLU A 100 -21.33 -13.06 -4.24
C GLU A 100 -20.75 -12.20 -3.11
N TYR A 101 -19.41 -12.10 -3.01
CA TYR A 101 -18.74 -11.25 -2.02
C TYR A 101 -19.09 -9.78 -2.23
N ASN A 102 -18.97 -9.30 -3.48
CA ASN A 102 -19.20 -7.90 -3.82
C ASN A 102 -20.63 -7.47 -3.51
N GLN A 103 -21.62 -8.28 -3.90
CA GLN A 103 -23.02 -8.04 -3.58
C GLN A 103 -23.28 -8.09 -2.07
N CYS A 104 -22.68 -9.06 -1.37
CA CYS A 104 -22.81 -9.14 0.09
C CYS A 104 -22.28 -7.87 0.77
N MET A 105 -21.06 -7.44 0.43
CA MET A 105 -20.46 -6.23 0.98
C MET A 105 -21.24 -4.96 0.63
N MET A 106 -21.80 -4.86 -0.59
CA MET A 106 -22.69 -3.77 -0.99
C MET A 106 -23.97 -3.75 -0.15
N ASN A 107 -24.58 -4.91 0.11
CA ASN A 107 -25.80 -5.04 0.91
C ASN A 107 -25.61 -4.66 2.37
N LEU A 108 -24.38 -4.77 2.91
CA LEU A 108 -24.06 -4.27 4.25
C LEU A 108 -24.11 -2.73 4.32
N ASN A 109 -24.16 -2.03 3.18
CA ASN A 109 -24.21 -0.57 3.06
C ASN A 109 -23.11 0.15 3.86
N LEU A 110 -21.94 -0.49 4.03
CA LEU A 110 -20.83 0.05 4.83
C LEU A 110 -20.00 1.05 4.03
N THR A 111 -20.59 2.15 3.54
CA THR A 111 -19.82 3.14 2.77
C THR A 111 -18.60 3.66 3.55
N TRP A 112 -17.60 4.17 2.82
CA TRP A 112 -16.51 4.96 3.43
C TRP A 112 -17.06 6.06 4.35
N GLN A 113 -18.21 6.67 4.04
CA GLN A 113 -18.83 7.67 4.89
C GLN A 113 -19.38 7.09 6.21
N HIS A 114 -19.91 5.87 6.23
CA HIS A 114 -20.28 5.20 7.48
C HIS A 114 -19.05 4.90 8.36
N GLN A 115 -17.88 4.59 7.78
CA GLN A 115 -16.62 4.42 8.54
C GLN A 115 -16.18 5.70 9.26
N PHE A 116 -16.49 6.88 8.71
CA PHE A 116 -16.19 8.18 9.32
C PHE A 116 -17.33 8.73 10.19
N ALA A 117 -18.59 8.45 9.86
CA ALA A 117 -19.78 8.92 10.59
C ALA A 117 -20.03 8.16 11.91
N LEU A 118 -19.38 7.01 12.10
CA LEU A 118 -19.42 6.24 13.35
C LEU A 118 -18.44 6.76 14.40
N LEU A 119 -17.58 7.70 14.03
CA LEU A 119 -16.69 8.37 14.96
C LEU A 119 -17.43 9.61 15.48
N PRO A 120 -17.43 9.87 16.80
CA PRO A 120 -17.87 11.13 17.35
C PRO A 120 -17.43 12.30 16.47
N THR A 121 -18.32 13.24 16.16
CA THR A 121 -18.10 14.35 15.21
C THR A 121 -16.85 15.20 15.51
N ASP A 122 -16.31 15.08 16.72
CA ASP A 122 -15.05 15.62 17.23
C ASP A 122 -13.77 14.87 16.79
N ILE A 123 -13.90 13.69 16.17
CA ILE A 123 -12.81 12.87 15.59
C ILE A 123 -12.70 13.08 14.08
N ALA A 124 -13.75 13.58 13.42
CA ALA A 124 -13.67 13.94 12.02
C ALA A 124 -12.93 15.28 11.87
N LEU A 125 -11.68 15.21 11.41
CA LEU A 125 -10.99 16.30 10.69
C LEU A 125 -10.42 17.46 11.54
N ASN A 126 -9.96 17.23 12.77
CA ASN A 126 -9.19 18.24 13.50
C ASN A 126 -7.71 17.86 13.68
N THR A 127 -6.86 18.88 13.68
CA THR A 127 -5.39 18.90 13.84
C THR A 127 -4.85 18.04 14.99
N SER A 128 -5.72 17.63 15.92
CA SER A 128 -5.44 16.71 17.03
C SER A 128 -5.01 15.31 16.55
N ASP A 129 -5.61 14.77 15.48
CA ASP A 129 -5.26 13.43 14.97
C ASP A 129 -3.87 13.38 14.33
N CYS A 130 -3.45 14.44 13.64
CA CYS A 130 -2.08 14.57 13.12
C CYS A 130 -1.03 14.48 14.25
N ASN A 131 -1.22 15.25 15.32
CA ASN A 131 -0.30 15.25 16.45
C ASN A 131 -0.31 13.90 17.18
N ARG A 132 -1.44 13.17 17.17
CA ARG A 132 -1.57 11.82 17.74
C ARG A 132 -0.85 10.76 16.91
N VAL A 133 -0.99 10.76 15.59
CA VAL A 133 -0.21 9.81 14.75
C VAL A 133 1.29 10.12 14.89
N LYS A 134 1.68 11.40 14.99
CA LYS A 134 3.07 11.79 15.33
C LYS A 134 3.47 11.24 16.70
N ALA A 135 2.60 11.36 17.71
CA ALA A 135 2.85 10.81 19.05
C ALA A 135 3.01 9.30 19.02
N VAL A 136 2.08 8.53 18.44
CA VAL A 136 2.15 7.06 18.33
C VAL A 136 3.43 6.60 17.61
N ILE A 137 3.80 7.26 16.51
CA ILE A 137 5.05 6.96 15.80
C ILE A 137 6.28 7.32 16.62
N ASN A 138 6.25 8.44 17.35
CA ASN A 138 7.38 8.93 18.13
C ASN A 138 7.55 8.17 19.46
N THR A 139 6.47 7.68 20.07
CA THR A 139 6.50 7.09 21.41
C THR A 139 6.56 5.57 21.39
N VAL A 140 5.99 4.90 20.38
CA VAL A 140 5.88 3.42 20.24
C VAL A 140 5.71 2.75 21.62
N GLN A 141 4.83 3.30 22.44
CA GLN A 141 4.56 2.76 23.76
C GLN A 141 3.53 1.63 23.63
N PRO A 142 3.69 0.51 24.36
CA PRO A 142 2.71 -0.58 24.40
C PRO A 142 1.28 -0.15 24.77
N MET A 143 1.11 1.04 25.36
CA MET A 143 -0.17 1.61 25.81
C MET A 143 -1.21 1.86 24.71
N CYS A 144 -0.79 2.16 23.47
CA CYS A 144 -1.72 2.38 22.35
C CYS A 144 -2.00 1.09 21.56
N LEU A 145 -1.53 -0.06 22.06
CA LEU A 145 -1.62 -1.34 21.36
C LEU A 145 -2.93 -2.05 21.69
N ASN A 146 -3.53 -2.66 20.67
CA ASN A 146 -4.67 -3.53 20.84
C ASN A 146 -4.40 -4.64 21.89
N PRO A 147 -5.20 -4.77 22.98
CA PRO A 147 -4.96 -5.74 24.04
C PRO A 147 -4.98 -7.20 23.58
N ILE A 148 -5.73 -7.55 22.54
CA ILE A 148 -5.73 -8.90 21.95
C ILE A 148 -4.38 -9.14 21.26
N ILE A 149 -3.88 -8.16 20.51
CA ILE A 149 -2.56 -8.22 19.88
C ILE A 149 -1.47 -8.23 20.95
N ALA A 150 -1.56 -7.38 21.97
CA ALA A 150 -0.63 -7.34 23.09
C ALA A 150 -0.58 -8.66 23.84
N ALA A 151 -1.73 -9.28 24.12
CA ALA A 151 -1.82 -10.61 24.72
C ALA A 151 -1.21 -11.68 23.80
N LYS A 152 -1.57 -11.66 22.50
CA LYS A 152 -1.04 -12.59 21.49
C LYS A 152 0.50 -12.58 21.44
N TYR A 153 1.11 -11.39 21.54
CA TYR A 153 2.57 -11.22 21.49
C TYR A 153 3.23 -11.00 22.86
N LYS A 154 2.50 -11.24 23.97
CA LYS A 154 3.00 -11.16 25.36
C LYS A 154 3.69 -9.84 25.71
N LEU A 155 3.05 -8.72 25.37
CA LEU A 155 3.58 -7.38 25.58
C LEU A 155 3.06 -6.76 26.89
N ASN A 156 3.94 -6.13 27.65
CA ASN A 156 3.57 -5.40 28.87
C ASN A 156 3.02 -4.02 28.52
N ILE A 157 1.72 -3.80 28.75
CA ILE A 157 1.04 -2.51 28.59
C ILE A 157 1.15 -1.75 29.92
N SER A 158 1.62 -0.48 29.90
CA SER A 158 1.63 0.40 31.09
C SER A 158 0.42 1.34 31.07
N ASP A 159 -0.23 1.53 32.25
CA ASP A 159 -1.54 2.18 32.40
C ASP A 159 -1.54 3.72 32.42
N ASN A 160 -0.48 4.39 31.98
CA ASN A 160 -0.26 5.81 32.32
C ASN A 160 -0.94 6.84 31.38
N ASN A 161 -1.87 6.45 30.50
CA ASN A 161 -2.63 7.40 29.68
C ASN A 161 -4.11 6.98 29.47
N ILE A 162 -4.95 7.31 30.46
CA ILE A 162 -6.36 6.87 30.56
C ILE A 162 -7.22 7.33 29.36
N ASP A 163 -6.93 8.50 28.76
CA ASP A 163 -7.70 9.06 27.65
C ASP A 163 -7.53 8.27 26.34
N GLU A 164 -6.32 7.80 26.06
CA GLU A 164 -6.02 6.97 24.87
C GLU A 164 -6.63 5.58 24.99
N LEU A 165 -6.57 4.98 26.19
CA LEU A 165 -7.20 3.69 26.48
C LEU A 165 -8.73 3.74 26.37
N ASN A 166 -9.36 4.83 26.86
CA ASN A 166 -10.81 5.00 26.77
C ASN A 166 -11.28 5.19 25.31
N ARG A 167 -10.50 5.90 24.49
CA ARG A 167 -10.84 6.08 23.07
C ARG A 167 -10.56 4.85 22.21
N TYR A 168 -9.50 4.09 22.52
CA TYR A 168 -9.29 2.77 21.95
C TYR A 168 -10.49 1.85 22.26
N LYS A 169 -11.01 1.88 23.50
CA LYS A 169 -12.23 1.15 23.89
C LYS A 169 -13.46 1.60 23.09
N GLU A 170 -13.60 2.88 22.74
CA GLU A 170 -14.69 3.37 21.88
C GLU A 170 -14.61 2.80 20.45
N ILE A 171 -13.44 2.85 19.82
CA ILE A 171 -13.22 2.24 18.50
C ILE A 171 -13.52 0.73 18.57
N GLN A 172 -13.00 0.04 19.58
CA GLN A 172 -13.29 -1.37 19.85
C GLN A 172 -14.75 -1.66 20.21
N HIS A 173 -15.57 -0.68 20.60
CA HIS A 173 -17.00 -0.89 20.85
C HIS A 173 -17.83 -0.85 19.56
N ILE A 174 -17.40 -0.04 18.59
CA ILE A 174 -18.04 0.08 17.27
C ILE A 174 -17.68 -1.12 16.39
N LEU A 175 -16.42 -1.53 16.45
CA LEU A 175 -15.83 -2.53 15.59
C LEU A 175 -16.63 -3.87 15.58
N PRO A 176 -16.97 -4.52 16.72
CA PRO A 176 -17.65 -5.82 16.75
C PRO A 176 -19.04 -5.83 16.11
N ARG A 177 -19.74 -4.68 16.03
CA ARG A 177 -21.09 -4.58 15.44
C ARG A 177 -21.11 -4.97 13.96
N TYR A 178 -19.97 -4.86 13.28
CA TYR A 178 -19.82 -5.18 11.87
C TYR A 178 -19.07 -6.49 11.63
N PHE A 179 -18.52 -7.11 12.67
CA PHE A 179 -17.75 -8.34 12.56
C PHE A 179 -18.58 -9.48 11.97
N THR A 180 -19.73 -9.79 12.60
CA THR A 180 -20.57 -10.93 12.17
C THR A 180 -21.09 -10.78 10.73
N PRO A 181 -21.62 -9.62 10.29
CA PRO A 181 -22.06 -9.46 8.90
C PRO A 181 -20.91 -9.56 7.89
N ILE A 182 -19.75 -8.96 8.17
CA ILE A 182 -18.59 -9.01 7.27
C ILE A 182 -18.04 -10.43 7.18
N SER A 183 -17.94 -11.15 8.31
CA SER A 183 -17.45 -12.53 8.33
C SER A 183 -18.26 -13.45 7.42
N LYS A 184 -19.59 -13.25 7.33
CA LYS A 184 -20.44 -13.99 6.38
C LYS A 184 -20.10 -13.68 4.92
N CYS A 185 -19.85 -12.42 4.59
CA CYS A 185 -19.44 -12.06 3.22
C CYS A 185 -18.08 -12.65 2.85
N ILE A 186 -17.14 -12.68 3.80
CA ILE A 186 -15.78 -13.19 3.59
C ILE A 186 -15.74 -14.68 3.23
N GLU A 187 -16.76 -15.48 3.60
CA GLU A 187 -16.80 -16.92 3.32
C GLU A 187 -16.82 -17.25 1.82
N SER A 188 -17.53 -16.48 0.99
CA SER A 188 -17.48 -16.67 -0.48
C SER A 188 -16.10 -16.33 -1.04
N HIS A 189 -15.54 -15.20 -0.58
CA HIS A 189 -14.20 -14.76 -0.95
C HIS A 189 -13.09 -15.74 -0.55
N GLN A 190 -13.26 -16.44 0.57
CA GLN A 190 -12.32 -17.47 0.99
C GLN A 190 -12.30 -18.64 0.00
N ARG A 191 -13.48 -19.07 -0.47
CA ARG A 191 -13.61 -20.14 -1.46
C ARG A 191 -12.95 -19.75 -2.79
N SER A 192 -13.14 -18.51 -3.24
CA SER A 192 -12.48 -17.97 -4.44
C SER A 192 -10.95 -17.95 -4.30
N CYS A 193 -10.44 -17.45 -3.17
CA CYS A 193 -9.00 -17.45 -2.85
C CYS A 193 -8.39 -18.86 -2.91
N GLN A 194 -9.07 -19.86 -2.36
CA GLN A 194 -8.55 -21.23 -2.28
C GLN A 194 -8.42 -21.89 -3.66
N ARG A 195 -9.30 -21.55 -4.60
CA ARG A 195 -9.32 -22.12 -5.96
C ARG A 195 -8.39 -21.41 -6.92
N THR A 196 -8.06 -20.16 -6.63
CA THR A 196 -7.34 -19.29 -7.55
C THR A 196 -5.83 -19.48 -7.42
N PRO A 197 -5.10 -19.65 -8.53
CA PRO A 197 -3.69 -20.03 -8.49
C PRO A 197 -2.75 -18.85 -8.31
N ILE A 198 -3.18 -17.61 -8.56
CA ILE A 198 -2.44 -16.39 -8.21
C ILE A 198 -3.17 -15.67 -7.08
N ARG A 199 -2.41 -15.29 -6.07
CA ARG A 199 -2.89 -14.51 -4.93
C ARG A 199 -1.96 -13.32 -4.83
N ALA A 200 -2.48 -12.12 -5.04
CA ALA A 200 -1.67 -10.92 -5.20
C ALA A 200 -2.15 -9.82 -4.25
N THR A 201 -1.22 -9.13 -3.61
CA THR A 201 -1.57 -7.94 -2.83
C THR A 201 -0.58 -6.82 -3.04
N LYS A 202 -1.12 -5.61 -3.17
CA LYS A 202 -0.32 -4.39 -3.21
C LYS A 202 -0.15 -3.88 -1.79
N VAL A 203 1.10 -3.65 -1.38
CA VAL A 203 1.43 -3.15 -0.04
C VAL A 203 2.28 -1.88 -0.13
N LEU A 204 1.90 -0.85 0.62
CA LEU A 204 2.58 0.46 0.65
C LEU A 204 3.20 0.83 2.00
N ARG A 205 2.76 0.19 3.09
CA ARG A 205 3.14 0.53 4.49
C ARG A 205 4.06 -0.51 5.12
N THR A 206 4.75 -1.29 4.32
CA THR A 206 5.55 -2.44 4.77
C THR A 206 6.96 -2.30 4.25
N GLU A 207 7.93 -2.81 5.01
CA GLU A 207 9.34 -2.87 4.63
C GLU A 207 9.67 -4.15 3.90
N LEU A 208 10.68 -4.09 3.01
CA LEU A 208 11.11 -5.26 2.25
C LEU A 208 11.51 -6.41 3.19
N ARG A 209 12.10 -6.05 4.34
CA ARG A 209 12.44 -6.98 5.42
C ARG A 209 11.27 -7.83 5.89
N SER A 210 10.12 -7.24 6.21
CA SER A 210 8.95 -8.01 6.65
C SER A 210 8.44 -8.96 5.57
N LEU A 211 8.55 -8.58 4.29
CA LEU A 211 8.15 -9.44 3.18
C LEU A 211 9.10 -10.63 3.00
N ILE A 212 10.40 -10.41 3.19
CA ILE A 212 11.40 -11.48 3.17
C ILE A 212 11.21 -12.43 4.35
N GLU A 213 10.97 -11.91 5.55
CA GLU A 213 10.60 -12.72 6.72
C GLU A 213 9.30 -13.51 6.47
N THR A 214 8.29 -12.91 5.84
CA THR A 214 7.06 -13.61 5.43
C THR A 214 7.39 -14.74 4.45
N SER A 215 8.27 -14.50 3.48
CA SER A 215 8.67 -15.49 2.48
C SER A 215 9.43 -16.69 3.05
N HIS A 216 9.97 -16.60 4.28
CA HIS A 216 10.60 -17.76 4.92
C HIS A 216 9.55 -18.81 5.31
N ASN A 217 8.34 -18.36 5.65
CA ASN A 217 7.21 -19.23 6.04
C ASN A 217 6.30 -19.61 4.87
N ASP A 218 6.47 -18.97 3.71
CA ASP A 218 5.76 -19.25 2.47
C ASP A 218 6.78 -19.34 1.31
N PRO A 219 7.20 -20.56 0.91
CA PRO A 219 8.20 -20.74 -0.14
C PRO A 219 7.71 -20.30 -1.52
N ASP A 220 6.40 -20.23 -1.73
CA ASP A 220 5.78 -19.82 -3.00
C ASP A 220 5.59 -18.31 -3.08
N LEU A 221 5.70 -17.60 -1.96
CA LEU A 221 5.64 -16.14 -1.95
C LEU A 221 6.74 -15.54 -2.85
N ARG A 222 6.29 -14.68 -3.77
CA ARG A 222 7.13 -13.90 -4.68
C ARG A 222 6.91 -12.41 -4.42
N ILE A 223 7.98 -11.63 -4.53
CA ILE A 223 7.96 -10.19 -4.25
C ILE A 223 8.26 -9.43 -5.55
N ILE A 224 7.27 -8.68 -6.02
CA ILE A 224 7.48 -7.66 -7.04
C ILE A 224 7.83 -6.36 -6.32
N PHE A 225 9.10 -5.99 -6.38
CA PHE A 225 9.62 -4.74 -5.82
C PHE A 225 9.45 -3.63 -6.85
N TYR A 226 8.35 -2.90 -6.72
CA TYR A 226 7.89 -1.95 -7.72
C TYR A 226 8.40 -0.54 -7.44
N MET A 227 9.18 -0.02 -8.38
CA MET A 227 9.92 1.24 -8.29
C MET A 227 9.39 2.26 -9.28
N ARG A 228 9.64 3.54 -8.99
CA ARG A 228 9.40 4.66 -9.91
C ARG A 228 10.41 5.76 -9.59
N ASP A 229 10.79 6.56 -10.59
CA ASP A 229 11.58 7.76 -10.37
C ASP A 229 10.95 8.62 -9.23
N PRO A 230 11.68 8.91 -8.14
CA PRO A 230 11.19 9.71 -7.02
C PRO A 230 10.64 11.08 -7.44
N ARG A 231 11.18 11.71 -8.50
CA ARG A 231 10.67 12.98 -9.05
C ARG A 231 9.29 12.80 -9.67
N GLY A 232 9.08 11.69 -10.37
CA GLY A 232 7.77 11.28 -10.90
C GLY A 232 6.76 10.99 -9.80
N ILE A 233 7.18 10.32 -8.71
CA ILE A 233 6.35 10.10 -7.52
C ILE A 233 5.92 11.44 -6.91
N GLN A 234 6.86 12.36 -6.73
CA GLN A 234 6.61 13.65 -6.10
C GLN A 234 5.70 14.55 -6.93
N ASN A 235 5.89 14.61 -8.24
CA ASN A 235 4.96 15.31 -9.13
C ASN A 235 3.53 14.73 -9.02
N SER A 236 3.39 13.40 -8.94
CA SER A 236 2.09 12.74 -8.78
C SER A 236 1.42 13.03 -7.42
N ARG A 237 2.21 13.15 -6.34
CA ARG A 237 1.71 13.58 -5.01
C ARG A 237 1.21 15.02 -5.07
N ARG A 238 2.03 15.94 -5.61
CA ARG A 238 1.70 17.36 -5.77
C ARG A 238 0.39 17.57 -6.54
N LYS A 239 0.20 16.89 -7.69
CA LYS A 239 -1.02 17.00 -8.50
C LYS A 239 -2.29 16.63 -7.73
N ARG A 240 -2.22 15.69 -6.78
CA ARG A 240 -3.38 15.29 -5.95
C ARG A 240 -3.64 16.24 -4.80
N GLY A 241 -2.61 16.91 -4.27
CA GLY A 241 -2.74 17.94 -3.24
C GLY A 241 -3.42 19.22 -3.74
N ARG A 242 -3.38 19.49 -5.06
CA ARG A 242 -4.01 20.67 -5.69
C ARG A 242 -5.53 20.61 -5.84
N ASN A 243 -6.20 19.49 -5.50
CA ASN A 243 -7.66 19.39 -5.62
C ASN A 243 -8.36 20.05 -4.41
N PRO A 244 -9.06 21.19 -4.60
CA PRO A 244 -9.82 21.84 -3.53
C PRO A 244 -10.90 20.87 -3.04
N GLY A 245 -10.92 20.58 -1.74
CA GLY A 245 -11.85 19.60 -1.14
C GLY A 245 -11.27 18.21 -0.85
N LYS A 246 -10.04 17.90 -1.31
CA LYS A 246 -9.32 16.66 -0.91
C LYS A 246 -8.08 16.94 -0.03
N SER A 247 -7.78 18.21 0.20
CA SER A 247 -6.66 18.73 0.99
C SER A 247 -6.81 18.57 2.51
N ASN A 248 -8.03 18.35 3.02
CA ASN A 248 -8.28 18.27 4.48
C ASN A 248 -8.23 16.84 5.07
N ARG A 249 -7.76 15.83 4.34
CA ARG A 249 -7.62 14.49 4.95
C ARG A 249 -6.41 14.46 5.87
N CYS A 250 -6.67 14.62 7.17
CA CYS A 250 -5.73 14.69 8.30
C CYS A 250 -4.61 13.62 8.36
N CYS A 251 -4.57 12.61 7.50
CA CYS A 251 -3.53 11.59 7.50
C CYS A 251 -3.06 11.19 6.08
N GLY A 252 -3.30 12.04 5.08
CA GLY A 252 -2.79 11.87 3.73
C GLY A 252 -1.32 12.26 3.63
N ASP A 253 -0.41 11.42 4.15
CA ASP A 253 1.01 11.74 4.38
C ASP A 253 1.17 12.78 5.51
N PHE A 254 2.16 12.63 6.40
CA PHE A 254 2.48 13.67 7.40
C PHE A 254 2.89 15.02 6.80
N TYR A 255 3.00 15.07 5.47
CA TYR A 255 3.56 16.13 4.65
C TYR A 255 2.65 16.33 3.44
N SER A 256 1.43 16.84 3.65
CA SER A 256 0.58 17.28 2.54
C SER A 256 -0.03 18.64 2.81
N PHE A 257 0.77 19.70 2.90
CA PHE A 257 0.32 21.09 2.80
C PHE A 257 1.40 22.01 2.20
N GLY A 258 1.43 22.18 0.86
CA GLY A 258 2.12 23.30 0.18
C GLY A 258 3.18 22.93 -0.86
N SER A 259 3.86 23.91 -1.45
CA SER A 259 5.03 23.70 -2.33
C SER A 259 6.32 23.45 -1.54
N ASP A 260 6.45 24.03 -0.34
CA ASP A 260 7.56 23.77 0.61
C ASP A 260 7.54 22.35 1.20
N ASP A 261 6.49 21.60 0.88
CA ASP A 261 6.14 20.27 1.36
C ASP A 261 6.65 19.15 0.42
N ILE A 262 6.88 19.46 -0.86
CA ILE A 262 7.41 18.47 -1.82
C ILE A 262 8.88 18.13 -1.53
N ILE A 263 9.65 19.12 -1.07
CA ILE A 263 11.07 18.98 -0.71
C ILE A 263 11.21 18.27 0.64
N SER A 264 10.47 18.69 1.67
CA SER A 264 10.53 18.00 2.97
C SER A 264 10.07 16.54 2.86
N SER A 265 9.09 16.25 2.00
CA SER A 265 8.66 14.87 1.73
C SER A 265 9.59 14.07 0.83
N SER A 266 10.48 14.69 0.02
CA SER A 266 11.42 13.95 -0.84
C SER A 266 12.44 13.23 -0.02
N LYS A 267 13.02 13.91 0.99
CA LYS A 267 13.93 13.29 1.94
C LYS A 267 13.32 12.05 2.62
N VAL A 268 12.06 12.14 3.07
CA VAL A 268 11.38 11.00 3.72
C VAL A 268 11.14 9.85 2.72
N LEU A 269 10.67 10.16 1.52
CA LEU A 269 10.45 9.17 0.47
C LEU A 269 11.76 8.47 0.10
N CYS A 270 12.82 9.23 -0.11
CA CYS A 270 14.09 8.70 -0.61
C CYS A 270 14.86 7.96 0.47
N ASN A 271 14.81 8.39 1.74
CA ASN A 271 15.30 7.58 2.85
C ASN A 271 14.53 6.25 2.98
N MET A 272 13.21 6.28 2.80
CA MET A 272 12.40 5.05 2.84
C MET A 272 12.75 4.10 1.70
N ILE A 273 12.95 4.60 0.48
CA ILE A 273 13.41 3.80 -0.66
C ILE A 273 14.83 3.27 -0.41
N LYS A 274 15.74 4.13 0.07
CA LYS A 274 17.12 3.79 0.35
C LYS A 274 17.24 2.64 1.36
N VAL A 275 16.50 2.69 2.47
CA VAL A 275 16.49 1.60 3.46
C VAL A 275 16.09 0.26 2.84
N ASP A 276 15.07 0.25 1.96
CA ASP A 276 14.63 -0.97 1.30
C ASP A 276 15.65 -1.44 0.22
N LEU A 277 16.34 -0.52 -0.46
CA LEU A 277 17.41 -0.81 -1.42
C LEU A 277 18.68 -1.34 -0.75
N ASP A 278 19.15 -0.69 0.31
CA ASP A 278 20.30 -1.13 1.10
C ASP A 278 20.04 -2.54 1.67
N TYR A 279 18.80 -2.82 2.10
CA TYR A 279 18.42 -4.16 2.53
C TYR A 279 18.40 -5.16 1.37
N LEU A 280 17.89 -4.79 0.19
CA LEU A 280 17.91 -5.62 -1.01
C LEU A 280 19.34 -6.05 -1.37
N GLU A 281 20.31 -5.13 -1.33
CA GLU A 281 21.72 -5.40 -1.59
C GLU A 281 22.34 -6.39 -0.58
N SER A 282 21.84 -6.41 0.65
CA SER A 282 22.30 -7.33 1.70
C SER A 282 21.79 -8.77 1.55
N LEU A 283 20.82 -9.02 0.65
CA LEU A 283 20.17 -10.32 0.53
C LEU A 283 21.06 -11.37 -0.15
N ASN A 284 20.98 -12.61 0.32
CA ASN A 284 21.66 -13.73 -0.34
C ASN A 284 20.95 -14.17 -1.62
N LYS A 285 21.59 -15.03 -2.42
CA LYS A 285 21.07 -15.51 -3.71
C LYS A 285 19.68 -16.18 -3.60
N THR A 286 19.43 -16.95 -2.54
CA THR A 286 18.16 -17.64 -2.33
C THR A 286 17.03 -16.68 -1.97
N GLN A 287 17.33 -15.62 -1.23
CA GLN A 287 16.36 -14.55 -0.95
C GLN A 287 16.10 -13.72 -2.21
N MET A 288 17.16 -13.38 -2.96
CA MET A 288 17.08 -12.61 -4.20
C MET A 288 16.26 -13.33 -5.29
N SER A 289 16.31 -14.67 -5.36
CA SER A 289 15.51 -15.42 -6.33
C SER A 289 13.99 -15.30 -6.11
N LYS A 290 13.55 -14.80 -4.95
CA LYS A 290 12.14 -14.52 -4.64
C LYS A 290 11.72 -13.10 -4.99
N ILE A 291 12.60 -12.28 -5.57
CA ILE A 291 12.34 -10.87 -5.85
C ILE A 291 12.57 -10.58 -7.33
N ILE A 292 11.67 -9.79 -7.92
CA ILE A 292 11.98 -9.03 -9.13
C ILE A 292 11.82 -7.54 -8.87
N VAL A 293 12.73 -6.74 -9.41
CA VAL A 293 12.57 -5.29 -9.47
C VAL A 293 11.84 -4.94 -10.77
N VAL A 294 10.81 -4.12 -10.68
CA VAL A 294 10.04 -3.63 -11.84
C VAL A 294 9.93 -2.12 -11.70
N LYS A 295 10.37 -1.38 -12.72
CA LYS A 295 10.22 0.07 -12.76
C LYS A 295 8.91 0.44 -13.46
N TYR A 296 8.24 1.47 -12.97
CA TYR A 296 7.04 2.03 -13.58
C TYR A 296 7.33 2.48 -15.02
N GLU A 297 8.48 3.11 -15.24
CA GLU A 297 8.95 3.58 -16.53
C GLU A 297 9.01 2.41 -17.52
N ASP A 298 9.71 1.33 -17.17
CA ASP A 298 9.82 0.14 -18.02
C ASP A 298 8.46 -0.52 -18.26
N LEU A 299 7.63 -0.64 -17.22
CA LEU A 299 6.30 -1.28 -17.32
C LEU A 299 5.37 -0.51 -18.27
N ILE A 300 5.53 0.80 -18.38
CA ILE A 300 4.67 1.64 -19.23
C ILE A 300 5.25 1.79 -20.65
N LEU A 301 6.57 1.86 -20.79
CA LEU A 301 7.24 2.05 -22.08
C LEU A 301 7.48 0.74 -22.83
N HIS A 302 7.55 -0.38 -22.10
CA HIS A 302 7.81 -1.71 -22.62
C HIS A 302 6.83 -2.74 -22.05
N THR A 303 5.54 -2.37 -22.03
CA THR A 303 4.44 -3.12 -21.40
C THR A 303 4.46 -4.61 -21.72
N GLU A 304 4.51 -4.99 -23.00
CA GLU A 304 4.50 -6.41 -23.40
C GLU A 304 5.69 -7.20 -22.81
N LEU A 305 6.88 -6.62 -22.88
CA LEU A 305 8.12 -7.22 -22.39
C LEU A 305 8.09 -7.40 -20.87
N GLU A 306 7.70 -6.36 -20.14
CA GLU A 306 7.65 -6.36 -18.68
C GLU A 306 6.55 -7.31 -18.16
N LEU A 307 5.39 -7.37 -18.82
CA LEU A 307 4.34 -8.33 -18.47
C LEU A 307 4.81 -9.76 -18.63
N LYS A 308 5.41 -10.10 -19.77
CA LYS A 308 5.99 -11.43 -20.00
C LYS A 308 7.05 -11.76 -18.93
N ARG A 309 7.87 -10.78 -18.53
CA ARG A 309 8.86 -10.95 -17.46
C ARG A 309 8.21 -11.23 -16.10
N ILE A 310 7.18 -10.46 -15.73
CA ILE A 310 6.42 -10.62 -14.48
C ILE A 310 5.74 -11.99 -14.43
N TYR A 311 4.99 -12.37 -15.47
CA TYR A 311 4.27 -13.64 -15.51
C TYR A 311 5.21 -14.84 -15.48
N ARG A 312 6.33 -14.80 -16.21
CA ARG A 312 7.36 -15.84 -16.16
C ARG A 312 7.96 -15.99 -14.76
N PHE A 313 8.21 -14.87 -14.07
CA PHE A 313 8.68 -14.89 -12.68
C PHE A 313 7.68 -15.55 -11.72
N LEU A 314 6.38 -15.40 -11.99
CA LEU A 314 5.30 -16.08 -11.27
C LEU A 314 5.07 -17.52 -11.73
N GLY A 315 5.93 -18.07 -12.60
CA GLY A 315 5.82 -19.44 -13.10
C GLY A 315 4.73 -19.64 -14.15
N ARG A 316 4.27 -18.57 -14.81
CA ARG A 316 3.28 -18.62 -15.90
C ARG A 316 3.97 -18.56 -17.26
N THR A 317 3.42 -19.28 -18.22
CA THR A 317 3.93 -19.31 -19.61
C THR A 317 3.40 -18.17 -20.45
N GLU A 318 2.20 -17.68 -20.14
CA GLU A 318 1.45 -16.71 -20.93
C GLU A 318 0.81 -15.64 -20.03
N VAL A 319 0.52 -14.49 -20.63
CA VAL A 319 -0.28 -13.41 -20.02
C VAL A 319 -1.73 -13.63 -20.47
N PRO A 320 -2.72 -13.68 -19.56
CA PRO A 320 -4.12 -13.86 -19.94
C PRO A 320 -4.63 -12.77 -20.88
N THR A 321 -5.53 -13.13 -21.80
CA THR A 321 -6.09 -12.19 -22.79
C THR A 321 -6.86 -11.05 -22.13
N GLU A 322 -7.54 -11.32 -21.01
CA GLU A 322 -8.30 -10.34 -20.22
C GLU A 322 -7.39 -9.26 -19.65
N VAL A 323 -6.16 -9.63 -19.26
CA VAL A 323 -5.15 -8.67 -18.79
C VAL A 323 -4.70 -7.79 -19.94
N VAL A 324 -4.48 -8.37 -21.13
CA VAL A 324 -4.11 -7.62 -22.34
C VAL A 324 -5.23 -6.64 -22.74
N GLN A 325 -6.49 -7.09 -22.74
CA GLN A 325 -7.64 -6.25 -23.04
C GLN A 325 -7.81 -5.13 -22.01
N TRP A 326 -7.67 -5.43 -20.72
CA TRP A 326 -7.74 -4.43 -19.66
C TRP A 326 -6.66 -3.35 -19.85
N LEU A 327 -5.45 -3.74 -20.25
CA LEU A 327 -4.37 -2.80 -20.56
C LEU A 327 -4.71 -1.90 -21.74
N ASP A 328 -5.32 -2.45 -22.81
CA ASP A 328 -5.79 -1.65 -23.92
C ASP A 328 -6.79 -0.58 -23.45
N GLU A 329 -7.70 -0.92 -22.55
CA GLU A 329 -8.70 0.04 -22.03
C GLU A 329 -8.10 1.09 -21.05
N HIS A 330 -7.02 0.76 -20.34
CA HIS A 330 -6.49 1.56 -19.23
C HIS A 330 -5.19 2.33 -19.57
N MET A 331 -4.56 2.03 -20.71
CA MET A 331 -3.47 2.86 -21.25
C MET A 331 -4.06 4.00 -22.07
N HIS A 332 -3.65 5.25 -21.78
CA HIS A 332 -4.24 6.48 -22.32
C HIS A 332 -3.82 6.73 -23.78
N CYS A 333 -4.18 5.83 -24.68
CA CYS A 333 -3.89 5.92 -26.11
C CYS A 333 -5.13 6.26 -26.90
N ASN A 334 -4.92 6.84 -28.09
CA ASN A 334 -6.00 7.04 -29.04
C ASN A 334 -6.43 5.68 -29.60
N SER A 335 -7.74 5.52 -29.83
CA SER A 335 -8.43 4.28 -30.25
C SER A 335 -7.99 3.65 -31.58
N THR A 336 -6.95 4.17 -32.24
CA THR A 336 -6.48 3.73 -33.57
C THR A 336 -5.16 2.97 -33.56
N ILE A 337 -4.46 2.88 -32.41
CA ILE A 337 -3.17 2.17 -32.29
C ILE A 337 -3.32 1.09 -31.21
N PRO A 338 -2.94 -0.18 -31.46
CA PRO A 338 -2.86 -1.19 -30.40
C PRO A 338 -2.04 -0.66 -29.22
N HIS A 339 -2.55 -0.73 -28.00
CA HIS A 339 -1.96 0.04 -26.89
C HIS A 339 -0.57 -0.51 -26.49
N LEU A 340 -0.29 -1.79 -26.78
CA LEU A 340 1.05 -2.39 -26.69
C LEU A 340 2.13 -1.68 -27.55
N LEU A 341 1.74 -0.82 -28.48
CA LEU A 341 2.61 -0.06 -29.40
C LEU A 341 2.60 1.47 -29.13
N CYS A 342 1.94 1.90 -28.06
CA CYS A 342 1.70 3.31 -27.75
C CYS A 342 2.85 3.93 -26.93
N ASN A 343 3.96 4.28 -27.59
CA ASN A 343 5.15 4.78 -26.90
C ASN A 343 5.12 6.31 -26.69
N GLU A 344 4.75 7.11 -27.70
CA GLU A 344 4.93 8.58 -27.64
C GLU A 344 4.07 9.29 -26.57
N ASN A 345 2.80 8.89 -26.41
CA ASN A 345 1.94 9.48 -25.37
C ASN A 345 2.31 8.98 -23.97
N SER A 346 2.76 7.73 -23.89
CA SER A 346 3.21 7.10 -22.64
C SER A 346 4.48 7.76 -22.11
N GLU A 347 5.47 8.06 -22.97
CA GLU A 347 6.67 8.81 -22.61
C GLU A 347 6.34 10.18 -22.01
N LYS A 348 5.42 10.93 -22.65
CA LYS A 348 4.98 12.24 -22.14
C LYS A 348 4.38 12.13 -20.74
N VAL A 349 3.60 11.09 -20.46
CA VAL A 349 3.00 10.85 -19.14
C VAL A 349 4.08 10.45 -18.12
N VAL A 350 4.95 9.50 -18.47
CA VAL A 350 6.01 8.96 -17.61
C VAL A 350 6.97 10.07 -17.18
N TYR A 351 7.44 10.89 -18.13
CA TYR A 351 8.40 11.95 -17.91
C TYR A 351 7.78 13.34 -17.71
N SER A 352 6.45 13.42 -17.51
CA SER A 352 5.73 14.69 -17.31
C SER A 352 6.31 15.57 -16.19
N TRP A 353 6.94 14.97 -15.18
CA TRP A 353 7.59 15.68 -14.09
C TRP A 353 8.66 16.67 -14.55
N ARG A 354 9.32 16.43 -15.70
CA ARG A 354 10.34 17.33 -16.27
C ARG A 354 9.77 18.70 -16.65
N ASN A 355 8.52 18.73 -17.10
CA ASN A 355 7.85 19.98 -17.52
C ASN A 355 6.94 20.52 -16.41
N ASP A 356 6.45 19.65 -15.54
CA ASP A 356 5.47 19.99 -14.52
C ASP A 356 6.11 20.61 -13.27
N LEU A 357 7.33 20.22 -12.91
CA LEU A 357 8.05 20.69 -11.74
C LEU A 357 8.99 21.84 -12.12
N PRO A 358 9.12 22.90 -11.31
CA PRO A 358 10.18 23.90 -11.50
C PRO A 358 11.57 23.28 -11.36
N ASP A 359 12.55 23.78 -12.10
CA ASP A 359 13.93 23.25 -12.11
C ASP A 359 14.54 23.18 -10.70
N ALA A 360 14.40 24.24 -9.90
CA ALA A 360 14.88 24.26 -8.51
C ALA A 360 14.27 23.14 -7.63
N VAL A 361 13.02 22.72 -7.90
CA VAL A 361 12.38 21.60 -7.21
C VAL A 361 12.93 20.27 -7.71
N ILE A 362 13.18 20.15 -9.02
CA ILE A 362 13.81 18.95 -9.61
C ILE A 362 15.22 18.76 -9.03
N GLU A 363 16.02 19.83 -8.97
CA GLU A 363 17.37 19.82 -8.39
C GLU A 363 17.33 19.39 -6.92
N SER A 364 16.43 19.99 -6.12
CA SER A 364 16.32 19.65 -4.70
C SER A 364 15.90 18.19 -4.46
N ILE A 365 14.95 17.67 -5.23
CA ILE A 365 14.58 16.24 -5.15
C ILE A 365 15.73 15.36 -5.62
N THR A 366 16.45 15.77 -6.67
CA THR A 366 17.58 15.02 -7.21
C THR A 366 18.70 14.89 -6.19
N GLU A 367 19.00 15.94 -5.44
CA GLU A 367 20.00 15.91 -4.37
C GLU A 367 19.55 15.01 -3.19
N ASP A 368 18.31 15.19 -2.71
CA ASP A 368 17.74 14.36 -1.63
C ASP A 368 17.73 12.86 -1.97
N CYS A 369 17.58 12.54 -3.26
CA CYS A 369 17.38 11.19 -3.77
C CYS A 369 18.58 10.66 -4.55
N LYS A 370 19.73 11.33 -4.48
CA LYS A 370 20.90 11.04 -5.34
C LYS A 370 21.31 9.57 -5.31
N ASP A 371 21.48 9.01 -4.11
CA ASP A 371 21.80 7.59 -3.92
C ASP A 371 20.76 6.68 -4.58
N VAL A 372 19.47 6.95 -4.34
CA VAL A 372 18.35 6.17 -4.89
C VAL A 372 18.34 6.23 -6.41
N LEU A 373 18.54 7.41 -6.99
CA LEU A 373 18.59 7.61 -8.44
C LEU A 373 19.74 6.82 -9.06
N LEU A 374 20.93 6.89 -8.46
CA LEU A 374 22.12 6.16 -8.93
C LEU A 374 21.92 4.63 -8.83
N THR A 375 21.46 4.11 -7.68
CA THR A 375 21.19 2.67 -7.49
C THR A 375 20.14 2.16 -8.47
N LEU A 376 19.14 2.98 -8.82
CA LEU A 376 18.11 2.62 -9.78
C LEU A 376 18.46 2.98 -11.23
N ASN A 377 19.67 3.47 -11.53
CA ASN A 377 20.11 3.90 -12.86
C ASN A 377 19.19 4.96 -13.51
N TYR A 378 18.68 5.91 -12.73
CA TYR A 378 18.01 7.10 -13.25
C TYR A 378 19.02 8.23 -13.49
N PRO A 379 18.83 9.06 -14.53
CA PRO A 379 19.65 10.25 -14.74
C PRO A 379 19.56 11.24 -13.56
N THR A 380 20.69 11.78 -13.12
CA THR A 380 20.81 12.75 -12.01
C THR A 380 21.07 14.18 -12.48
N TYR A 381 20.92 14.45 -13.77
CA TYR A 381 21.11 15.77 -14.38
C TYR A 381 19.80 16.37 -14.86
#